data_AF-A0A7C4GYJ6-F1
#
_entry.id   AF-A0A7C4GYJ6-F1
#
_cell.length_a   1.000
_cell.length_b   1.000
_cell.length_c   1.000
_cell.angle_alpha   90.00
_cell.angle_beta   90.00
_cell.angle_gamma   90.00
#
_symmetry.space_group_name_H-M   'P 1'
#
loop_
_entity.id
_entity.type
_entity.pdbx_description
1 polymer ?
#
loop_
_entity_poly.entity_id
_entity_poly.type
_entity_poly.pdbx_seq_one_letter_code
_entity_poly.pdbx_strand_id
1 'polypeptide(L)'
;AIYSAALDNPYFVPYAAASSLGALLGDIVGAFIKRRLGIPRGAPAPLLDQLSFFIFANILIKALSLDTIVGYQIDLGIFVAGAIIVLILHIATNWGAYKLGLKNVPY
;
A
#
# COMPACT_ATOMS: atom_id res chain seq x y z
N ALA A 1 -15.28 7.54 5.12
CA ALA A 1 -16.68 7.60 5.60
C ALA A 1 -16.86 6.81 6.89
N ILE A 2 -16.66 5.48 6.89
CA ILE A 2 -16.89 4.64 8.09
C ILE A 2 -16.01 5.08 9.28
N TYR A 3 -14.69 5.22 9.11
CA TYR A 3 -13.80 5.66 10.21
C TYR A 3 -14.09 7.08 10.69
N SER A 4 -14.49 7.97 9.79
CA SER A 4 -14.86 9.34 10.17
C SER A 4 -16.10 9.36 11.06
N ALA A 5 -17.10 8.53 10.75
CA ALA A 5 -18.30 8.39 11.56
C ALA A 5 -18.04 7.63 12.87
N ALA A 6 -17.23 6.56 12.81
CA ALA A 6 -16.94 5.72 13.96
C ALA A 6 -16.04 6.39 15.01
N LEU A 7 -15.14 7.28 14.57
CA LEU A 7 -14.17 7.98 15.43
C LEU A 7 -14.52 9.46 15.62
N ASP A 8 -15.69 9.88 15.14
CA ASP A 8 -16.18 11.27 15.16
C ASP A 8 -15.10 12.30 14.73
N ASN A 9 -14.35 11.94 13.69
CA ASN A 9 -13.23 12.74 13.19
C ASN A 9 -13.31 12.87 11.65
N PRO A 10 -13.63 14.07 11.11
CA PRO A 10 -13.80 14.27 9.68
C PRO A 10 -12.49 14.13 8.89
N TYR A 11 -11.34 14.28 9.54
CA TYR A 11 -10.02 14.23 8.90
C TYR A 11 -9.63 12.83 8.40
N PHE A 12 -10.37 11.78 8.78
CA PHE A 12 -10.23 10.46 8.16
C PHE A 12 -10.64 10.43 6.68
N VAL A 13 -11.48 11.37 6.22
CA VAL A 13 -11.83 11.49 4.80
C VAL A 13 -10.63 11.95 3.96
N PRO A 14 -9.98 13.10 4.23
CA PRO A 14 -8.77 13.49 3.53
C PRO A 14 -7.60 12.53 3.77
N TYR A 15 -7.50 11.90 4.95
CA TYR A 15 -6.52 10.81 5.18
C TYR A 15 -6.70 9.67 4.18
N ALA A 16 -7.92 9.16 4.03
CA ALA A 16 -8.22 8.08 3.09
C ALA A 16 -7.93 8.53 1.64
N ALA A 17 -8.39 9.72 1.23
CA ALA A 17 -8.16 10.24 -0.10
C ALA A 17 -6.67 10.39 -0.43
N ALA A 18 -5.88 10.97 0.49
CA ALA A 18 -4.44 11.09 0.35
C ALA A 18 -3.75 9.71 0.30
N SER A 19 -4.15 8.77 1.15
CA SER A 19 -3.59 7.41 1.15
C SER A 19 -3.84 6.71 -0.19
N SER A 20 -5.04 6.83 -0.76
CA SER A 20 -5.38 6.24 -2.06
C SER A 20 -4.61 6.89 -3.21
N LEU A 21 -4.48 8.22 -3.21
CA LEU A 21 -3.68 8.93 -4.21
C LEU A 21 -2.21 8.53 -4.13
N GLY A 22 -1.64 8.50 -2.92
CA GLY A 22 -0.27 8.07 -2.68
C GLY A 22 -0.03 6.63 -3.13
N ALA A 23 -0.96 5.72 -2.84
CA ALA A 23 -0.90 4.34 -3.30
C ALA A 23 -0.84 4.24 -4.84
N LEU A 24 -1.74 4.92 -5.55
CA LEU A 24 -1.76 4.95 -7.01
C LEU A 24 -0.48 5.54 -7.60
N LEU A 25 0.04 6.62 -7.00
CA LEU A 25 1.32 7.21 -7.40
C LEU A 25 2.48 6.22 -7.20
N GLY A 26 2.49 5.50 -6.07
CA GLY A 26 3.47 4.46 -5.78
C GLY A 26 3.49 3.38 -6.84
N ASP A 27 2.33 2.85 -7.22
CA ASP A 27 2.22 1.82 -8.26
C ASP A 27 2.66 2.32 -9.64
N ILE A 28 2.33 3.57 -10.00
CA ILE A 28 2.80 4.18 -11.25
C ILE A 28 4.32 4.31 -11.25
N VAL A 29 4.91 4.79 -10.15
CA VAL A 29 6.37 4.92 -10.00
C VAL A 29 7.04 3.54 -10.02
N GLY A 30 6.49 2.56 -9.31
CA GLY A 30 6.99 1.18 -9.31
C GLY A 30 6.95 0.57 -10.71
N ALA A 31 5.84 0.73 -11.43
CA ALA A 31 5.71 0.29 -12.81
C ALA A 31 6.71 0.98 -13.75
N PHE A 32 6.94 2.29 -13.58
CA PHE A 32 7.93 3.04 -14.32
C PHE A 32 9.35 2.50 -14.07
N ILE A 33 9.73 2.29 -12.81
CA ILE A 33 11.03 1.70 -12.43
C ILE A 33 11.21 0.33 -13.09
N LYS A 34 10.19 -0.55 -13.02
CA LYS A 34 10.23 -1.86 -13.69
C LYS A 34 10.52 -1.73 -15.19
N ARG A 35 9.92 -0.76 -15.88
CA ARG A 35 10.18 -0.52 -17.32
C ARG A 35 11.59 -0.04 -17.58
N ARG A 36 12.16 0.82 -16.71
CA ARG A 36 13.55 1.28 -16.83
C ARG A 36 14.58 0.17 -16.60
N LEU A 37 14.22 -0.82 -15.78
CA LEU A 37 15.03 -2.02 -15.53
C LEU A 37 14.85 -3.11 -16.60
N GLY A 38 14.06 -2.87 -17.65
CA GLY A 38 13.81 -3.86 -18.72
C GLY A 38 12.87 -5.00 -18.31
N ILE A 39 12.23 -4.94 -17.14
CA ILE A 39 11.29 -5.97 -16.68
C ILE A 39 10.00 -5.83 -17.50
N PRO A 40 9.54 -6.88 -18.20
CA PRO A 40 8.34 -6.80 -19.05
C PRO A 40 7.06 -6.63 -18.21
N ARG A 41 5.97 -6.18 -18.84
CA ARG A 41 4.67 -6.08 -18.18
C ARG A 41 4.23 -7.46 -17.69
N GLY A 42 3.68 -7.53 -16.48
CA GLY A 42 3.26 -8.78 -15.85
C GLY A 42 4.37 -9.62 -15.22
N ALA A 43 5.65 -9.35 -15.49
CA ALA A 43 6.73 -10.05 -14.80
C ALA A 43 6.83 -9.60 -13.33
N PRO A 44 7.10 -10.53 -12.39
CA PRO A 44 7.18 -10.23 -10.98
C PRO A 44 8.42 -9.39 -10.66
N ALA A 45 8.26 -8.42 -9.76
CA ALA A 45 9.34 -7.69 -9.11
C ALA A 45 9.09 -7.70 -7.59
N PRO A 46 9.53 -8.77 -6.88
CA PRO A 46 9.33 -8.89 -5.45
C PRO A 46 9.85 -7.66 -4.68
N LEU A 47 9.21 -7.38 -3.54
CA LEU A 47 9.27 -6.16 -2.74
C LEU A 47 8.73 -4.91 -3.45
N LEU A 48 9.10 -4.66 -4.70
CA LEU A 48 8.64 -3.48 -5.43
C LEU A 48 7.14 -3.53 -5.71
N ASP A 49 6.65 -4.69 -6.17
CA ASP A 49 5.23 -4.91 -6.47
C ASP A 49 4.36 -4.93 -5.21
N GLN A 50 4.92 -5.31 -4.06
CA GLN A 50 4.17 -5.41 -2.81
C GLN A 50 4.21 -4.11 -1.98
N LEU A 51 5.30 -3.33 -2.03
CA LEU A 51 5.51 -2.23 -1.10
C LEU A 51 5.41 -0.84 -1.72
N SER A 52 5.45 -0.69 -3.05
CA SER A 52 5.45 0.63 -3.69
C SER A 52 4.21 1.47 -3.34
N PHE A 53 3.00 0.91 -3.44
CA PHE A 53 1.77 1.59 -3.00
C PHE A 53 1.82 1.98 -1.51
N PHE A 54 2.27 1.06 -0.65
CA PHE A 54 2.31 1.26 0.80
C PHE A 54 3.26 2.40 1.18
N ILE A 55 4.47 2.39 0.61
CA ILE A 55 5.50 3.40 0.88
C ILE A 55 4.99 4.78 0.47
N PHE A 56 4.47 4.94 -0.75
CA PHE A 56 4.03 6.26 -1.22
C PHE A 56 2.76 6.76 -0.51
N ALA A 57 1.84 5.87 -0.13
CA ALA A 57 0.70 6.25 0.70
C ALA A 57 1.16 6.86 2.04
N ASN A 58 2.08 6.19 2.74
CA ASN A 58 2.62 6.67 4.02
C ASN A 58 3.45 7.96 3.87
N ILE A 59 4.25 8.08 2.80
CA ILE A 59 4.98 9.32 2.49
C ILE A 59 4.01 10.49 2.31
N LEU A 60 2.93 10.31 1.54
CA LEU A 60 1.99 11.39 1.29
C LEU A 60 1.18 11.77 2.55
N ILE A 61 0.79 10.78 3.35
CA ILE A 61 0.18 11.01 4.67
C ILE A 61 1.10 11.84 5.56
N LYS A 62 2.37 11.46 5.68
CA LYS A 62 3.38 12.18 6.49
C LYS A 62 3.66 13.58 5.95
N ALA A 63 3.81 13.73 4.64
CA ALA A 63 4.08 15.02 4.00
C ALA A 63 2.94 16.03 4.25
N LEU A 64 1.70 15.55 4.35
CA LEU A 64 0.52 16.37 4.65
C LEU A 64 0.20 16.46 6.15
N SER A 65 1.04 15.87 7.02
CA SER A 65 0.82 15.78 8.47
C SER A 65 -0.53 15.17 8.86
N LEU A 66 -1.13 14.34 7.99
CA LEU A 66 -2.48 13.83 8.18
C LEU A 66 -2.56 12.83 9.32
N ASP A 67 -1.50 12.08 9.57
CA ASP A 67 -1.35 11.17 10.71
C ASP A 67 -1.41 11.92 12.05
N THR A 68 -0.78 13.09 12.10
CA THR A 68 -0.84 14.00 13.26
C THR A 68 -2.23 14.57 13.44
N ILE A 69 -2.86 15.02 12.36
CA ILE A 69 -4.20 15.62 12.39
C ILE A 69 -5.26 14.60 12.85
N VAL A 70 -5.17 13.34 12.42
CA VAL A 70 -6.09 12.29 12.89
C VAL A 70 -5.75 11.74 14.28
N GLY A 71 -4.61 12.13 14.86
CA GLY A 71 -4.16 11.68 16.18
C GLY A 71 -3.51 10.30 16.21
N TYR A 72 -3.16 9.73 15.05
CA TYR A 72 -2.54 8.40 14.93
C TYR A 72 -1.19 8.52 14.21
N GLN A 73 -0.15 8.80 14.99
CA GLN A 73 1.21 8.93 14.48
C GLN A 73 1.71 7.63 13.86
N ILE A 74 2.22 7.70 12.63
CA ILE A 74 2.93 6.57 12.02
C ILE A 74 4.39 6.66 12.45
N ASP A 75 4.78 5.90 13.47
CA ASP A 75 6.18 5.73 13.83
C ASP A 75 6.85 4.62 12.99
N LEU A 76 8.16 4.43 13.19
CA LEU A 76 8.93 3.42 12.47
C LEU A 76 8.43 1.99 12.75
N GLY A 77 7.98 1.71 13.98
CA GLY A 77 7.46 0.40 14.37
C GLY A 77 6.15 0.08 13.63
N ILE A 78 5.21 1.03 13.61
CA ILE A 78 3.94 0.92 12.88
C ILE A 78 4.20 0.76 11.38
N PHE A 79 5.13 1.56 10.82
CA PHE A 79 5.47 1.48 9.41
C PHE A 79 6.05 0.11 9.03
N VAL A 80 7.01 -0.40 9.81
CA VAL A 80 7.62 -1.72 9.58
C VAL A 80 6.60 -2.85 9.77
N ALA A 81 5.78 -2.78 10.82
CA ALA A 81 4.72 -3.75 11.04
C ALA A 81 3.73 -3.78 9.87
N GLY A 82 3.32 -2.60 9.37
CA GLY A 82 2.47 -2.46 8.18
C GLY A 82 3.11 -3.09 6.94
N ALA A 83 4.39 -2.83 6.68
CA ALA A 83 5.10 -3.43 5.55
C ALA A 83 5.16 -4.97 5.64
N ILE A 84 5.41 -5.52 6.83
CA ILE A 84 5.41 -6.96 7.07
C ILE A 84 4.01 -7.55 6.82
N ILE A 85 2.97 -6.90 7.34
CA ILE A 85 1.58 -7.32 7.13
C ILE A 85 1.25 -7.33 5.63
N VAL A 86 1.65 -6.28 4.88
CA VAL A 86 1.43 -6.21 3.43
C VAL A 86 2.11 -7.37 2.70
N LEU A 87 3.36 -7.70 3.06
CA LEU A 87 4.08 -8.82 2.45
C LEU A 87 3.40 -10.17 2.74
N ILE A 88 3.01 -10.41 4.00
CA ILE A 88 2.32 -11.64 4.41
C ILE A 88 0.99 -11.76 3.66
N LEU A 89 0.19 -10.69 3.60
CA LEU A 89 -1.09 -10.69 2.92
C LEU A 89 -0.95 -10.94 1.42
N HIS A 90 0.05 -10.36 0.76
CA HIS A 90 0.31 -10.64 -0.66
C HIS A 90 0.61 -12.11 -0.91
N ILE A 91 1.48 -12.72 -0.10
CA ILE A 91 1.82 -14.14 -0.23
C ILE A 91 0.59 -15.02 0.04
N ALA A 92 -0.12 -14.76 1.14
CA ALA A 92 -1.28 -15.54 1.55
C ALA A 92 -2.41 -15.47 0.51
N THR A 93 -2.70 -14.28 -0.01
CA THR A 93 -3.77 -14.08 -1.01
C THR A 93 -3.40 -14.68 -2.36
N ASN A 94 -2.16 -14.52 -2.85
CA ASN A 94 -1.72 -15.13 -4.11
C ASN A 94 -1.70 -16.66 -4.02
N TRP A 95 -1.25 -17.22 -2.90
CA TRP A 95 -1.29 -18.66 -2.66
C TRP A 95 -2.72 -19.19 -2.58
N GLY A 96 -3.60 -18.51 -1.86
CA GLY A 96 -5.03 -18.84 -1.78
C GLY A 96 -5.70 -18.83 -3.15
N ALA A 97 -5.48 -17.77 -3.93
CA ALA A 97 -6.00 -17.65 -5.30
C ALA A 97 -5.47 -18.77 -6.21
N TYR A 98 -4.19 -19.14 -6.09
CA TYR A 98 -3.62 -20.27 -6.81
C TYR A 98 -4.28 -21.60 -6.44
N LYS A 99 -4.48 -21.85 -5.14
CA LYS A 99 -5.14 -23.08 -4.64
C LYS A 99 -6.60 -23.19 -5.06
N LEU A 100 -7.30 -22.07 -5.20
CA LEU A 100 -8.67 -22.02 -5.71
C LEU A 100 -8.74 -22.06 -7.25
N GLY A 101 -7.62 -22.13 -7.96
CA GLY A 101 -7.56 -22.10 -9.41
C GLY A 101 -7.91 -20.74 -10.03
N LEU A 102 -7.97 -19.67 -9.23
CA LEU A 102 -8.22 -18.29 -9.68
C LEU A 102 -6.96 -17.65 -10.29
N LYS A 103 -5.78 -18.19 -9.99
CA LYS A 103 -4.49 -17.74 -10.51
C LYS A 103 -3.68 -18.95 -10.99
N ASN A 104 -2.95 -18.78 -12.08
CA ASN A 104 -2.09 -19.84 -12.64
C ASN A 104 -0.75 -20.01 -11.88
N VAL A 105 -0.37 -19.02 -11.07
CA VAL A 105 0.89 -19.01 -10.31
C VAL A 105 0.68 -18.56 -8.86
N PRO A 106 1.50 -19.00 -7.89
CA PRO A 106 1.29 -18.76 -6.46
C PRO A 106 1.90 -17.45 -5.93
N TYR A 107 2.51 -16.63 -6.79
CA TYR A 107 3.18 -15.38 -6.45
C TYR A 107 2.53 -14.19 -7.10
#